data_AF-A0A2V9CKT8-F1
#
_entry.id   AF-A0A2V9CKT8-F1
#
_cell.length_a   1.000
_cell.length_b   1.000
_cell.length_c   1.000
_cell.angle_alpha   90.00
_cell.angle_beta   90.00
_cell.angle_gamma   90.00
#
_symmetry.space_group_name_H-M   'P 1'
#
loop_
_entity.id
_entity.type
_entity.pdbx_description
1 polymer ?
#
loop_
_entity_poly.entity_id
_entity_poly.type
_entity_poly.pdbx_seq_one_letter_code
_entity_poly.pdbx_strand_id
1 'polypeptide(L)' 'MNGMRYVAHIPKTLTKGRVLVHDHVVPQRGLGANGFRAWTQTLNDTLEVCSCDWAGVDLRGLRHYRVKKAWDVSDQ' A
#
# COMPACT_ATOMS: atom_id res chain seq x y z
N MET A 1 0.87 17.56 2.16
CA MET A 1 1.45 17.08 0.87
C MET A 1 1.24 15.58 0.76
N ASN A 2 0.07 15.14 0.30
CA ASN A 2 -0.20 13.72 0.11
C ASN A 2 0.44 13.23 -1.19
N GLY A 3 1.72 12.87 -1.13
CA GLY A 3 2.51 12.28 -2.23
C GLY A 3 2.08 10.86 -2.61
N MET A 4 0.79 10.56 -2.50
CA MET A 4 0.14 9.28 -2.81
C MET A 4 0.05 9.11 -4.34
N ARG A 5 0.42 7.94 -4.85
CA ARG A 5 0.29 7.61 -6.28
C ARG A 5 -0.32 6.24 -6.43
N TYR A 6 -1.60 6.19 -6.77
CA TYR A 6 -2.31 4.93 -6.99
C TYR A 6 -1.61 4.08 -8.04
N VAL A 7 -1.64 2.77 -7.83
CA VAL A 7 -1.10 1.79 -8.77
C VAL A 7 -2.22 0.88 -9.25
N ALA A 8 -2.15 0.49 -10.53
CA ALA A 8 -3.05 -0.50 -11.11
C ALA A 8 -2.48 -1.93 -11.04
N HIS A 9 -1.20 -2.06 -10.70
CA HIS A 9 -0.47 -3.32 -10.58
C HIS A 9 0.65 -3.17 -9.54
N ILE A 10 1.14 -4.29 -9.00
CA ILE A 10 2.30 -4.30 -8.11
C ILE A 10 3.52 -3.81 -8.91
N PRO A 11 4.18 -2.71 -8.50
CA PRO A 11 5.28 -2.16 -9.25
C PRO A 11 6.51 -3.07 -9.15
N LYS A 12 7.17 -3.32 -10.29
CA LYS A 12 8.40 -4.13 -10.36
C LYS A 12 9.59 -3.45 -9.67
N THR A 13 9.55 -2.13 -9.56
CA THR A 13 10.56 -1.28 -8.90
C THR A 13 9.87 -0.15 -8.16
N LEU A 14 10.42 0.23 -7.01
CA LEU A 14 9.97 1.39 -6.26
C LEU A 14 10.95 2.54 -6.47
N THR A 15 10.43 3.75 -6.71
CA THR A 15 11.28 4.95 -6.68
C THR A 15 11.94 5.06 -5.31
N LYS A 16 13.21 5.46 -5.27
CA LYS A 16 13.97 5.64 -4.03
C LYS A 16 13.17 6.46 -3.01
N GLY A 17 13.09 5.96 -1.78
CA GLY A 17 12.37 6.61 -0.67
C GLY A 17 10.85 6.39 -0.66
N ARG A 18 10.30 5.65 -1.64
CA ARG A 18 8.88 5.28 -1.67
C ARG A 18 8.67 3.83 -1.27
N VAL A 19 7.52 3.57 -0.69
CA VAL A 19 7.04 2.24 -0.31
C VAL A 19 5.73 1.94 -1.02
N LEU A 20 5.44 0.65 -1.24
CA LEU A 20 4.11 0.19 -1.65
C LEU A 20 3.22 0.09 -0.41
N VAL A 21 2.00 0.62 -0.53
CA VAL A 21 0.99 0.66 0.53
C VAL A 21 -0.33 0.15 -0.01
N HIS A 22 -1.11 -0.55 0.82
CA HIS A 22 -2.53 -0.76 0.60
C HIS A 22 -3.39 -0.19 1.74
N ASP A 23 -4.69 -0.08 1.51
CA ASP A 23 -5.65 0.37 2.52
C ASP A 23 -5.86 -0.68 3.64
N HIS A 24 -6.68 -0.37 4.64
CA HIS A 24 -6.85 -1.25 5.81
C HIS A 24 -7.68 -2.51 5.50
N VAL A 25 -8.32 -2.59 4.33
CA VAL A 25 -9.25 -3.67 3.98
C VAL A 25 -8.50 -4.97 3.69
N VAL A 26 -9.22 -6.09 3.72
CA VAL A 26 -8.67 -7.41 3.42
C VAL A 26 -8.19 -7.45 1.96
N PRO A 27 -6.91 -7.76 1.69
CA PRO A 27 -6.38 -7.82 0.34
C PRO A 27 -7.18 -8.76 -0.57
N GLN A 28 -7.44 -8.30 -1.78
CA GLN A 28 -8.14 -9.07 -2.81
C GLN A 28 -7.16 -9.50 -3.89
N ARG A 29 -7.52 -10.51 -4.69
CA ARG A 29 -6.69 -10.97 -5.81
C ARG A 29 -6.42 -9.86 -6.84
N GLY A 30 -7.39 -8.97 -7.05
CA GLY A 30 -7.29 -7.84 -7.97
C GLY A 30 -7.39 -6.51 -7.23
N LEU A 31 -6.57 -5.54 -7.65
CA LEU A 31 -6.70 -4.15 -7.23
C LEU A 31 -8.04 -3.57 -7.70
N GLY A 32 -8.68 -2.79 -6.84
CA GLY A 32 -10.00 -2.17 -7.08
C GLY A 32 -11.19 -3.06 -6.70
N ALA A 33 -10.98 -4.35 -6.43
CA ALA A 33 -12.05 -5.25 -6.03
C ALA A 33 -12.45 -5.00 -4.56
N ASN A 34 -13.75 -4.96 -4.27
CA ASN A 34 -14.30 -4.80 -2.91
C ASN A 34 -13.68 -3.65 -2.10
N GLY A 35 -13.33 -2.55 -2.78
CA GLY A 35 -12.71 -1.39 -2.14
C GLY A 35 -11.20 -1.47 -1.96
N PHE A 36 -10.56 -2.63 -2.19
CA PHE A 36 -9.13 -2.83 -2.02
C PHE A 36 -8.30 -1.96 -2.97
N ARG A 37 -7.43 -1.11 -2.41
CA ARG A 37 -6.64 -0.14 -3.17
C ARG A 37 -5.19 -0.18 -2.74
N ALA A 38 -4.30 0.09 -3.69
CA ALA A 38 -2.88 0.25 -3.41
C ALA A 38 -2.29 1.46 -4.12
N TRP A 39 -1.22 1.98 -3.55
CA TRP A 39 -0.50 3.14 -4.03
C TRP A 39 0.94 3.11 -3.54
N THR A 40 1.76 3.99 -4.09
CA THR A 40 3.07 4.30 -3.50
C THR A 40 3.01 5.62 -2.75
N GLN A 41 3.81 5.76 -1.70
CA GLN A 41 4.06 7.04 -1.02
C GLN A 41 5.40 7.01 -0.28
N THR A 42 5.79 8.14 0.29
CA THR A 42 6.90 8.18 1.26
C THR A 42 6.48 7.47 2.55
N LEU A 43 7.41 6.75 3.16
CA LEU A 43 7.20 6.12 4.46
C LEU A 43 6.96 7.20 5.53
N ASN A 44 5.95 7.01 6.38
CA ASN A 44 5.62 7.89 7.50
C ASN A 44 4.94 7.09 8.62
N ASP A 45 4.62 7.77 9.72
CA ASP A 45 4.11 7.13 10.94
C ASP A 45 2.64 6.69 10.86
N THR A 46 1.94 7.00 9.77
CA THR A 46 0.57 6.52 9.53
C THR A 46 0.55 5.11 8.91
N LEU A 47 1.72 4.58 8.55
CA LEU A 47 1.89 3.27 7.95
C LEU A 47 2.40 2.24 8.95
N GLU A 48 2.03 1.00 8.73
CA GLU A 48 2.60 -0.16 9.43
C GLU A 48 3.02 -1.23 8.42
N VAL A 49 4.07 -1.99 8.75
CA VAL A 49 4.52 -3.11 7.92
C VAL A 49 3.39 -4.13 7.87
N CYS A 50 2.99 -4.53 6.67
CA CYS A 50 1.96 -5.53 6.50
C CYS A 50 2.60 -6.90 6.21
N SER A 51 2.10 -7.93 6.89
CA SER A 51 2.54 -9.31 6.75
C SER A 51 1.64 -10.15 5.83
N CYS A 52 0.79 -9.51 5.02
CA CYS A 52 -0.05 -10.23 4.05
C CYS A 52 0.74 -10.67 2.81
N ASP A 53 0.21 -11.64 2.07
CA ASP A 53 0.93 -12.19 0.91
C ASP A 53 0.58 -11.51 -0.42
N TRP A 54 -0.31 -10.50 -0.43
CA TRP A 54 -0.79 -9.90 -1.68
C TRP A 54 0.33 -9.36 -2.56
N ALA A 55 1.28 -8.61 -1.98
CA ALA A 55 2.37 -8.02 -2.74
C ALA A 55 3.56 -8.97 -2.95
N GLY A 56 3.58 -10.13 -2.32
CA GLY A 56 4.77 -10.95 -1.99
C GLY A 56 5.85 -11.04 -3.07
N VAL A 57 5.77 -12.04 -3.95
CA VAL A 57 6.79 -12.33 -4.97
C VAL A 57 6.88 -11.21 -6.01
N ASP A 58 5.76 -10.59 -6.36
CA ASP A 58 5.71 -9.54 -7.38
C ASP A 58 6.46 -8.26 -6.95
N LEU A 59 6.54 -8.00 -5.64
CA LEU A 59 7.37 -6.94 -5.06
C LEU A 59 8.81 -7.42 -4.77
N ARG A 60 9.20 -8.60 -5.25
CA ARG A 60 10.56 -9.16 -5.16
C ARG A 60 11.08 -9.27 -3.73
N GLY A 61 10.20 -9.58 -2.78
CA GLY A 61 10.55 -9.73 -1.38
C GLY A 61 10.81 -8.41 -0.63
N LEU A 62 10.54 -7.26 -1.25
CA LEU A 62 10.53 -5.99 -0.49
C LEU A 62 9.33 -5.96 0.46
N ARG A 63 9.47 -5.20 1.54
CA ARG A 63 8.38 -4.96 2.47
C ARG A 63 7.34 -4.03 1.82
N HIS A 64 6.07 -4.36 2.02
CA HIS A 64 4.96 -3.45 1.77
C HIS A 64 4.30 -3.08 3.10
N TYR A 65 3.46 -2.06 3.03
CA TYR A 65 2.84 -1.46 4.19
C TYR A 65 1.33 -1.40 4.00
N ARG A 66 0.61 -1.14 5.09
CA ARG A 66 -0.78 -0.73 5.05
C ARG A 66 -1.00 0.50 5.91
N VAL A 67 -2.09 1.22 5.67
CA VAL A 67 -2.53 2.29 6.58
C VAL A 67 -2.98 1.69 7.90
N LYS A 68 -2.63 2.36 9.00
CA LYS A 68 -3.15 2.02 10.33
C LYS A 68 -4.65 2.29 10.36
N LYS A 69 -5.44 1.38 10.93
CA LYS A 69 -6.91 1.46 11.01
C LYS A 69 -7.44 2.75 11.66
N ALA A 70 -6.72 3.31 12.63
CA ALA A 70 -7.09 4.56 13.29
C ALA A 70 -6.84 5.82 12.43
N TRP A 71 -6.15 5.67 11.30
CA TRP A 71 -5.84 6.72 10.33
C TRP A 71 -6.62 6.57 9.03
N ASP A 72 -7.64 5.72 8.99
CA ASP A 72 -8.57 5.71 7.86
C ASP A 72 -9.08 7.11 7.60
N VAL A 73 -9.13 7.46 6.32
CA VAL A 73 -9.25 8.80 5.73
C VAL A 73 -10.58 9.51 6.06
N SER A 74 -10.91 9.64 7.34
CA SER A 74 -12.08 10.33 7.88
C SER A 74 -11.71 11.64 8.58
N ASP A 75 -10.53 12.20 8.31
CA ASP A 75 -10.10 13.47 8.92
C ASP A 75 -9.38 14.40 7.92
N GLN A 76 -9.94 14.54 6.71
CA GLN A 76 -9.72 15.71 5.83
C GLN A 76 -11.00 16.03 5.07
#